data_AF-A0A954D504-F1
#
_entry.id   AF-A0A954D504-F1
#
_cell.length_a   1.000
_cell.length_b   1.000
_cell.length_c   1.000
_cell.angle_alpha   90.00
_cell.angle_beta   90.00
_cell.angle_gamma   90.00
#
_symmetry.space_group_name_H-M   'P 1'
#
loop_
_entity.id
_entity.type
_entity.pdbx_description
1 polymer ?
#
loop_
_entity_poly.entity_id
_entity_poly.type
_entity_poly.pdbx_seq_one_letter_code
_entity_poly.pdbx_strand_id
1 'polypeptide(L)'
;MICSECYAEFSLSSNQPASKITCPECMHMGEIATSDVMGQIALAKNAEKGWLLKAIIPTLLLFFGGFAYLWMIMSKGRENEMISALGDGLNYGFIGGLAILAIIVIAMAIKYEGNRYDVYF
;
A
#
# COMPACT_ATOMS: atom_id res chain seq x y z
N MET A 1 -5.53 7.34 -14.76
CA MET A 1 -6.39 6.83 -15.84
C MET A 1 -5.40 6.42 -16.94
N ILE A 2 -5.51 5.23 -17.51
CA ILE A 2 -4.49 4.67 -18.42
C ILE A 2 -5.04 4.60 -19.85
N CYS A 3 -4.30 5.11 -20.83
CA CYS A 3 -4.65 4.95 -22.24
C CYS A 3 -4.43 3.51 -22.71
N SER A 4 -5.41 2.89 -23.36
CA SER A 4 -5.31 1.54 -23.92
C SER A 4 -4.28 1.38 -25.05
N GLU A 5 -3.98 2.46 -25.79
CA GLU A 5 -3.06 2.43 -26.93
C GLU A 5 -1.60 2.58 -26.52
N CYS A 6 -1.30 3.58 -25.67
CA CYS A 6 0.08 3.92 -25.31
C CYS A 6 0.44 3.58 -23.86
N TYR A 7 -0.51 3.09 -23.07
CA TYR A 7 -0.34 2.77 -21.64
C TYR A 7 0.17 3.93 -20.78
N ALA A 8 0.09 5.17 -21.30
CA ALA A 8 0.44 6.36 -20.54
C ALA A 8 -0.61 6.62 -19.46
N GLU A 9 -0.14 6.86 -18.23
CA GLU A 9 -0.98 7.23 -17.10
C GLU A 9 -1.13 8.74 -17.03
N PHE A 10 -2.37 9.22 -16.97
CA PHE A 10 -2.66 10.64 -16.73
C PHE A 10 -3.87 10.86 -15.84
N SER A 11 -3.91 12.04 -15.22
CA SER A 11 -4.99 12.49 -14.34
C SER A 11 -5.92 13.44 -15.09
N LEU A 12 -7.22 13.19 -15.04
CA LEU A 12 -8.22 14.14 -15.52
C LEU A 12 -8.71 14.99 -14.35
N SER A 13 -8.79 16.30 -14.56
CA SER A 13 -9.44 17.18 -13.59
C SER A 13 -10.94 16.90 -13.58
N SER A 14 -11.56 16.86 -12.40
CA SER A 14 -12.98 16.51 -12.20
C SER A 14 -13.99 17.49 -12.82
N ASN A 15 -13.52 18.53 -13.51
CA ASN A 15 -14.34 19.65 -14.00
C ASN A 15 -14.54 19.66 -15.52
N GLN A 16 -14.24 18.58 -16.24
CA GLN A 16 -14.48 18.56 -17.69
C GLN A 16 -15.74 17.75 -18.04
N PRO A 17 -16.85 18.41 -18.43
CA PRO A 17 -18.07 17.76 -18.93
C PRO A 17 -17.92 17.29 -20.38
N ALA A 18 -16.71 16.92 -20.81
CA ALA A 18 -16.46 16.51 -22.18
C ALA A 18 -16.76 15.01 -22.30
N SER A 19 -17.68 14.62 -23.19
CA SER A 19 -17.97 13.21 -23.50
C SER A 19 -16.80 12.44 -24.09
N LYS A 20 -15.68 13.12 -24.39
CA LYS A 20 -14.48 12.55 -25.00
C LYS A 20 -13.23 12.95 -24.22
N ILE A 21 -12.39 11.97 -23.89
CA ILE A 21 -11.03 12.15 -23.37
C ILE A 21 -10.07 11.98 -24.52
N THR A 22 -9.06 12.84 -24.60
CA THR A 22 -7.93 12.66 -25.51
C THR A 22 -6.69 12.36 -24.70
N CYS A 23 -5.97 11.29 -25.03
CA CYS A 23 -4.68 11.01 -24.42
C CYS A 23 -3.66 12.09 -24.84
N PRO A 24 -2.92 12.72 -23.90
CA PRO A 24 -1.95 13.75 -24.23
C PRO A 24 -0.72 13.21 -24.99
N GLU A 25 -0.42 11.91 -24.87
CA GLU A 25 0.77 11.30 -25.48
C GLU A 25 0.50 10.81 -26.91
N CYS A 26 -0.55 10.01 -27.11
CA CYS A 26 -0.85 9.40 -28.42
C CYS A 26 -2.03 10.05 -29.16
N MET A 27 -2.66 11.08 -28.56
CA MET A 27 -3.86 11.74 -29.10
C MET A 27 -5.05 10.80 -29.39
N HIS A 28 -5.06 9.60 -28.82
CA HIS A 28 -6.20 8.70 -28.90
C HIS A 28 -7.42 9.31 -28.19
N MET A 29 -8.56 9.33 -28.87
CA MET A 29 -9.83 9.82 -28.34
C MET A 29 -10.69 8.66 -27.86
N GLY A 30 -10.88 8.54 -26.55
CA GLY A 30 -11.82 7.62 -25.92
C GLY A 30 -13.09 8.33 -25.46
N GLU A 31 -14.20 7.60 -25.35
CA GLU A 31 -15.44 8.13 -24.78
C GLU A 31 -15.38 8.06 -23.24
N ILE A 32 -15.79 9.14 -22.55
CA ILE A 32 -15.90 9.12 -21.10
C ILE A 32 -17.00 8.13 -20.72
N ALA A 33 -16.66 7.16 -19.87
CA ALA A 33 -17.63 6.23 -19.32
C ALA A 33 -18.77 7.00 -18.63
N THR A 34 -20.00 6.54 -18.82
CA THR A 34 -21.22 7.16 -18.27
C THR A 34 -21.10 7.42 -16.76
N SER A 35 -21.84 8.41 -16.24
CA SER A 35 -21.76 8.83 -14.83
C SER A 35 -21.88 7.67 -13.83
N ASP A 36 -22.63 6.62 -14.18
CA ASP A 36 -22.75 5.40 -13.39
C ASP A 36 -21.45 4.61 -13.29
N VAL A 37 -20.69 4.50 -14.39
CA VAL A 37 -19.39 3.82 -14.41
C VAL A 37 -18.35 4.65 -13.65
N MET A 38 -18.39 5.97 -13.78
CA MET A 38 -17.55 6.86 -12.98
C MET A 38 -17.84 6.75 -11.48
N GLY A 39 -19.11 6.57 -11.10
CA GLY A 39 -19.52 6.29 -9.72
C GLY A 39 -18.95 4.96 -9.20
N GLN A 40 -18.99 3.90 -10.01
CA GLN A 40 -18.40 2.59 -9.65
C GLN A 40 -16.88 2.67 -9.50
N ILE A 41 -16.20 3.40 -10.37
CA ILE A 41 -14.75 3.65 -10.28
C ILE A 41 -14.42 4.41 -8.99
N ALA A 42 -15.19 5.42 -8.62
CA ALA A 42 -14.98 6.18 -7.39
C ALA A 42 -15.16 5.29 -6.15
N LEU A 43 -16.15 4.40 -6.14
CA LEU A 43 -16.36 3.41 -5.07
C LEU A 43 -15.19 2.41 -4.99
N ALA A 44 -14.71 1.91 -6.12
CA ALA A 44 -13.56 1.01 -6.17
C ALA A 44 -12.28 1.68 -5.63
N LYS A 45 -12.01 2.94 -6.04
CA LYS A 45 -10.87 3.72 -5.53
C LYS A 45 -10.96 4.05 -4.04
N ASN A 46 -12.17 4.27 -3.51
CA ASN A 46 -12.35 4.46 -2.08
C ASN A 46 -12.11 3.17 -1.30
N ALA A 47 -12.48 2.02 -1.86
CA ALA A 47 -12.15 0.71 -1.28
C ALA A 47 -10.63 0.49 -1.25
N GLU A 48 -9.92 0.81 -2.33
CA GLU A 48 -8.45 0.75 -2.42
C GLU A 48 -7.78 1.57 -1.29
N LYS A 49 -8.18 2.84 -1.12
CA LYS A 49 -7.69 3.70 -0.03
C LYS A 49 -7.94 3.11 1.36
N GLY A 50 -9.11 2.49 1.56
CA GLY A 50 -9.46 1.85 2.82
C GLY A 50 -8.54 0.68 3.17
N TRP A 51 -8.12 -0.11 2.18
CA TRP A 51 -7.17 -1.20 2.37
C TRP A 51 -5.74 -0.70 2.58
N LEU A 52 -5.34 0.35 1.87
CA LEU A 52 -4.04 1.00 2.07
C LEU A 52 -3.87 1.52 3.50
N LEU A 53 -4.88 2.23 4.03
CA LEU A 53 -4.89 2.72 5.42
C LEU A 53 -4.78 1.59 6.45
N LYS A 54 -5.47 0.47 6.21
CA LYS A 54 -5.39 -0.72 7.08
C LYS A 54 -4.01 -1.38 7.03
N ALA A 55 -3.34 -1.37 5.87
CA ALA A 55 -2.01 -1.95 5.68
C ALA A 55 -0.88 -1.07 6.27
N ILE A 56 -1.07 0.24 6.35
CA ILE A 56 -0.07 1.17 6.91
C ILE A 56 0.25 0.86 8.37
N ILE A 57 -0.78 0.61 9.20
CA ILE A 57 -0.62 0.39 10.64
C ILE A 57 0.33 -0.79 10.97
N PRO A 58 0.10 -2.02 10.48
CA PRO A 58 1.01 -3.14 10.74
C PRO A 58 2.38 -2.95 10.09
N THR A 59 2.47 -2.23 8.96
CA THR A 59 3.75 -1.92 8.31
C THR A 59 4.62 -1.02 9.18
N LEU A 60 4.03 0.02 9.77
CA LEU A 60 4.73 0.90 10.71
C LEU A 60 5.16 0.15 11.97
N LEU A 61 4.29 -0.70 12.54
CA LEU A 61 4.63 -1.53 13.69
C LEU A 61 5.78 -2.50 13.39
N LEU A 62 5.79 -3.12 12.22
CA LEU A 62 6.88 -3.99 11.80
C LEU A 62 8.18 -3.20 11.64
N PHE A 63 8.13 -2.01 11.05
CA PHE A 63 9.31 -1.19 10.82
C PHE A 63 9.90 -0.66 12.14
N PHE A 64 9.09 -0.03 12.99
CA PHE A 64 9.56 0.49 14.27
C PHE A 64 9.91 -0.62 15.27
N GLY A 65 9.13 -1.70 15.31
CA GLY A 65 9.40 -2.86 16.16
C GLY A 65 10.67 -3.60 15.74
N GLY A 66 10.86 -3.80 14.43
CA GLY A 66 12.08 -4.39 13.87
C GLY A 66 13.30 -3.50 14.08
N PHE A 67 13.16 -2.19 13.88
CA PHE A 67 14.22 -1.22 14.15
C PHE A 67 14.62 -1.20 15.62
N ALA A 68 13.65 -1.17 16.54
CA ALA A 68 13.91 -1.24 17.97
C ALA A 68 14.62 -2.55 18.36
N TYR A 69 14.18 -3.67 17.81
CA TYR A 69 14.81 -4.98 18.03
C TYR A 69 16.26 -5.02 17.53
N LEU A 70 16.52 -4.51 16.32
CA LEU A 70 17.87 -4.39 15.77
C LEU A 70 18.75 -3.44 16.61
N TRP A 71 18.20 -2.30 17.05
CA TRP A 71 18.90 -1.38 17.95
C TRP A 71 19.25 -2.05 19.28
N MET A 72 18.36 -2.87 19.83
CA MET A 72 18.63 -3.67 21.03
C MET A 72 19.75 -4.69 20.79
N ILE A 73 19.76 -5.41 19.67
CA ILE A 73 20.87 -6.36 19.37
C ILE A 73 22.19 -5.63 19.17
N MET A 74 22.21 -4.51 18.43
CA MET A 74 23.41 -3.73 18.12
C MET A 74 23.99 -3.03 19.36
N SER A 75 23.15 -2.69 20.34
CA SER A 75 23.59 -2.10 21.60
C SER A 75 24.13 -3.12 22.61
N LYS A 76 24.11 -4.43 22.32
CA LYS A 76 24.73 -5.49 23.15
C LYS A 76 26.23 -5.28 23.40
N GLY A 77 26.93 -4.57 22.52
CA GLY A 77 28.37 -4.29 22.68
C GLY A 77 28.72 -3.16 23.67
N ARG A 78 27.71 -2.48 24.23
CA ARG A 78 27.90 -1.29 25.07
C ARG A 78 27.14 -1.45 26.39
N GLU A 79 27.78 -2.12 27.36
CA GLU A 79 27.43 -2.14 28.80
C GLU A 79 25.95 -1.94 29.18
N ASN A 80 25.04 -2.70 28.58
CA ASN A 80 23.61 -2.60 28.87
C ASN A 80 23.10 -3.95 29.37
N GLU A 81 23.10 -4.12 30.70
CA GLU A 81 22.51 -5.25 31.43
C GLU A 81 21.04 -5.53 31.04
N MET A 82 20.36 -4.56 30.44
CA MET A 82 18.99 -4.68 29.96
C MET A 82 18.79 -5.82 28.95
N ILE A 83 19.82 -6.19 28.18
CA ILE A 83 19.71 -7.24 27.16
C ILE A 83 20.09 -8.62 27.69
N SER A 84 20.94 -8.68 28.72
CA SER A 84 21.13 -9.93 29.49
C SER A 84 19.90 -10.26 30.35
N ALA A 85 19.03 -9.28 30.60
CA ALA A 85 17.75 -9.44 31.29
C ALA A 85 16.58 -9.86 30.36
N LEU A 86 16.70 -9.68 29.03
CA LEU A 86 15.78 -10.29 28.07
C LEU A 86 16.15 -11.77 27.90
N GLY A 87 15.75 -12.60 28.87
CA GLY A 87 15.94 -14.04 28.80
C GLY A 87 15.45 -14.62 27.46
N ASP A 88 15.99 -15.78 27.07
CA ASP A 88 15.79 -16.40 25.75
C ASP A 88 14.33 -16.38 25.27
N GLY A 89 13.37 -16.58 26.17
CA GLY A 89 11.94 -16.51 25.87
C GLY A 89 11.46 -15.16 25.31
N LEU A 90 11.97 -14.02 25.78
CA LEU A 90 11.56 -12.70 25.28
C LEU A 90 12.15 -12.41 23.89
N ASN A 91 13.36 -12.94 23.61
CA ASN A 91 13.97 -12.85 22.28
C ASN A 91 13.18 -13.66 21.24
N TYR A 92 12.87 -14.92 21.54
CA TYR A 92 12.06 -15.76 20.65
C TYR A 92 10.63 -15.21 20.51
N GLY A 93 10.08 -14.61 21.57
CA GLY A 93 8.80 -13.90 21.52
C GLY A 93 8.82 -12.70 20.57
N PHE A 94 9.87 -11.87 20.61
CA PHE A 94 10.03 -10.73 19.70
C PHE A 94 10.18 -11.17 18.24
N ILE A 95 11.06 -12.15 17.99
CA ILE A 95 11.27 -12.70 16.63
C ILE A 95 9.97 -13.30 16.10
N GLY A 96 9.28 -14.11 16.90
CA GLY A 96 8.00 -14.72 16.52
C GLY A 96 6.91 -13.68 16.26
N GLY A 97 6.82 -12.65 17.12
CA GLY A 97 5.88 -11.55 16.96
C GLY A 97 6.12 -10.76 15.67
N LEU A 98 7.38 -10.43 15.35
CA LEU A 98 7.75 -9.76 14.10
C LEU A 98 7.46 -10.63 12.87
N ALA A 99 7.69 -11.95 12.95
CA ALA A 99 7.38 -12.88 11.87
C ALA A 99 5.87 -12.93 11.58
N ILE A 100 5.02 -12.99 12.61
CA ILE A 100 3.56 -12.95 12.45
C ILE A 100 3.12 -11.61 11.84
N LEU A 101 3.68 -10.49 12.33
CA LEU A 101 3.41 -9.15 11.77
C LEU A 101 3.79 -9.06 10.29
N ALA A 102 4.93 -9.63 9.89
CA ALA A 102 5.34 -9.68 8.49
C ALA A 102 4.34 -10.48 7.62
N ILE A 103 3.84 -11.62 8.10
CA ILE A 103 2.82 -12.41 7.40
C ILE A 103 1.53 -11.60 7.23
N ILE A 104 1.10 -10.86 8.27
CA ILE A 104 -0.08 -9.99 8.21
C ILE A 104 0.11 -8.89 7.16
N VAL A 105 1.27 -8.24 7.13
CA VAL A 105 1.58 -7.20 6.12
C VAL A 105 1.52 -7.78 4.71
N ILE A 106 2.11 -8.96 4.48
CA ILE A 106 2.07 -9.63 3.17
C ILE A 106 0.62 -9.96 2.77
N ALA A 107 -0.17 -10.51 3.69
CA ALA A 107 -1.58 -10.83 3.42
C ALA A 107 -2.41 -9.58 3.08
N MET A 108 -2.14 -8.45 3.74
CA MET A 108 -2.78 -7.17 3.42
C MET A 108 -2.29 -6.60 2.08
N ALA A 109 -1.01 -6.73 1.74
CA ALA A 109 -0.48 -6.31 0.46
C ALA A 109 -1.14 -7.09 -0.70
N ILE A 110 -1.29 -8.41 -0.57
CA ILE A 110 -2.00 -9.23 -1.56
C ILE A 110 -3.47 -8.76 -1.72
N LYS A 111 -4.16 -8.46 -0.62
CA LYS A 111 -5.53 -7.92 -0.68
C LYS A 111 -5.61 -6.52 -1.28
N TYR A 112 -4.59 -5.69 -1.06
CA TYR A 112 -4.49 -4.37 -1.67
C TYR A 112 -4.31 -4.49 -3.19
N GLU A 113 -3.36 -5.30 -3.65
CA GLU A 113 -3.14 -5.55 -5.08
C GLU A 113 -4.38 -6.16 -5.74
N GLY A 114 -5.08 -7.08 -5.06
CA GLY A 114 -6.33 -7.65 -5.57
C GLY A 114 -7.50 -6.66 -5.66
N ASN A 115 -7.44 -5.55 -4.92
CA ASN A 115 -8.46 -4.48 -4.97
C ASN A 115 -8.01 -3.27 -5.80
N ARG A 116 -6.83 -3.32 -6.42
CA ARG A 116 -6.33 -2.27 -7.29
C ARG A 116 -7.19 -2.21 -8.55
N TYR A 117 -7.76 -1.04 -8.82
CA TYR A 117 -8.63 -0.83 -9.97
C TYR A 117 -7.96 0.13 -10.95
N ASP A 118 -7.31 -0.43 -11.97
CA ASP A 118 -6.75 0.32 -13.07
C ASP A 118 -7.83 0.55 -14.13
N VAL A 119 -8.17 1.82 -14.37
CA VAL A 119 -9.17 2.20 -15.38
C VAL A 119 -8.48 2.48 -16.70
N TYR A 120 -8.73 1.61 -17.67
CA TYR A 120 -8.30 1.75 -19.07
C TYR A 120 -9.43 2.38 -19.90
N PHE A 121 -9.09 3.26 -20.84
CA PHE A 121 -10.00 3.83 -21.84
C PHE A 121 -9.31 3.95 -23.21
#